data_AF-A0A2U1UZ97-F1
#
_entry.id   AF-A0A2U1UZ97-F1
#
_cell.length_a   1.000
_cell.length_b   1.000
_cell.length_c   1.000
_cell.angle_alpha   90.00
_cell.angle_beta   90.00
_cell.angle_gamma   90.00
#
_symmetry.space_group_name_H-M   'P 1'
#
loop_
_entity.id
_entity.type
_entity.pdbx_description
1 polymer ?
#
loop_
_entity_poly.entity_id
_entity_poly.type
_entity_poly.pdbx_seq_one_letter_code
_entity_poly.pdbx_strand_id
1 'polypeptide(L)' 'MKSLLFLRLGLTMLALAFGEWRVQRIAKAMEQEHGLPRGWLLQPGNAERFAAWERTRLHWRRALISCSPLPQEKAP' A
#
# COMPACT_ATOMS: atom_id res chain seq x y z
N MET A 1 -38.26 3.07 -18.16
CA MET A 1 -36.89 2.88 -18.71
C MET A 1 -35.88 3.92 -18.20
N LYS A 2 -36.21 5.22 -18.13
CA LYS A 2 -35.27 6.26 -17.66
C LYS A 2 -34.84 6.13 -16.18
N SER A 3 -35.75 5.73 -15.28
CA SER A 3 -35.46 5.57 -13.84
C SER A 3 -34.37 4.52 -13.54
N LEU A 4 -34.37 3.41 -14.27
CA LEU A 4 -33.35 2.35 -14.16
C LEU A 4 -31.95 2.82 -14.57
N LEU A 5 -31.86 3.74 -15.54
CA LEU A 5 -30.59 4.34 -15.95
C LEU A 5 -30.03 5.26 -14.86
N PHE A 6 -30.86 6.12 -14.27
CA PHE A 6 -30.45 6.99 -13.16
C PHE A 6 -30.03 6.20 -11.93
N LEU A 7 -30.73 5.11 -11.62
CA LEU A 7 -30.38 4.23 -10.50
C LEU A 7 -29.01 3.57 -10.71
N ARG A 8 -28.76 3.06 -11.93
CA ARG A 8 -27.44 2.51 -12.31
C ARG A 8 -26.34 3.56 -12.22
N LEU A 9 -26.58 4.76 -12.73
CA LEU A 9 -25.62 5.86 -12.69
C LEU A 9 -25.28 6.25 -11.25
N GLY A 10 -26.29 6.38 -10.40
CA GLY A 10 -26.12 6.64 -8.98
C GLY A 10 -25.27 5.56 -8.31
N LEU A 11 -25.55 4.28 -8.59
CA LEU A 11 -24.81 3.16 -8.01
C LEU A 11 -23.35 3.12 -8.47
N THR A 12 -23.07 3.44 -9.74
CA THR A 12 -21.69 3.56 -10.25
C THR A 12 -20.94 4.72 -9.61
N MET A 13 -21.56 5.88 -9.43
CA MET A 13 -20.94 7.03 -8.76
C MET A 13 -20.63 6.72 -7.29
N LEU A 14 -21.54 6.02 -6.61
CA LEU A 14 -21.36 5.60 -5.22
C LEU A 14 -20.22 4.59 -5.08
N ALA A 15 -20.10 3.65 -6.03
CA ALA A 15 -19.00 2.69 -6.08
C ALA A 15 -17.64 3.38 -6.32
N LEU A 16 -17.59 4.36 -7.22
CA LEU A 16 -16.38 5.16 -7.48
C LEU A 16 -15.98 5.96 -6.24
N ALA A 17 -16.90 6.68 -5.63
CA ALA A 17 -16.65 7.45 -4.41
C ALA A 17 -16.14 6.57 -3.26
N PHE A 18 -16.73 5.37 -3.10
CA PHE A 18 -16.27 4.41 -2.11
C PHE A 18 -14.85 3.90 -2.41
N GLY A 19 -14.56 3.63 -3.69
CA GLY A 19 -13.22 3.25 -4.15
C GLY A 19 -12.18 4.31 -3.82
N GLU A 20 -12.44 5.57 -4.19
CA GLU A 20 -11.56 6.70 -3.91
C GLU A 20 -11.32 6.89 -2.40
N TRP A 21 -12.38 6.86 -1.60
CA TRP A 21 -12.28 6.97 -0.15
C TRP A 21 -11.41 5.86 0.45
N ARG A 22 -11.58 4.62 -0.02
CA ARG A 22 -10.77 3.48 0.43
C ARG A 22 -9.30 3.67 0.07
N VAL A 23 -9.01 4.10 -1.16
CA VAL A 23 -7.64 4.36 -1.62
C VAL A 23 -6.98 5.46 -0.78
N GLN A 24 -7.68 6.56 -0.53
CA GLN A 24 -7.18 7.65 0.32
C GLN A 24 -6.92 7.20 1.75
N ARG A 25 -7.78 6.36 2.33
CA ARG A 25 -7.60 5.83 3.69
C ARG A 25 -6.33 4.97 3.77
N ILE A 26 -6.12 4.07 2.81
CA ILE A 26 -4.94 3.19 2.78
C ILE A 26 -3.66 4.01 2.55
N ALA A 27 -3.68 4.93 1.58
CA ALA A 27 -2.54 5.81 1.30
C ALA A 27 -2.15 6.61 2.55
N LYS A 28 -3.13 7.19 3.25
CA LYS A 28 -2.86 7.94 4.49
C LYS A 28 -2.24 7.07 5.58
N ALA A 29 -2.72 5.84 5.76
CA ALA A 29 -2.16 4.92 6.75
C ALA A 29 -0.69 4.57 6.44
N MET A 30 -0.39 4.26 5.18
CA MET A 30 0.98 4.00 4.72
C MET A 30 1.88 5.24 4.84
N GLU A 31 1.37 6.42 4.50
CA GLU A 31 2.12 7.67 4.64
C GLU A 31 2.49 7.95 6.09
N GLN A 32 1.59 7.67 7.04
CA GLN A 32 1.87 7.80 8.47
C GLN A 32 2.87 6.78 8.97
N GLU A 33 2.75 5.52 8.56
CA GLU A 33 3.66 4.44 8.98
C GLU A 33 5.09 4.64 8.48
N HIS A 34 5.24 5.17 7.26
CA HIS A 34 6.54 5.37 6.62
C HIS A 34 7.07 6.80 6.70
N GLY A 35 6.35 7.73 7.36
CA GLY A 35 6.76 9.13 7.50
C GLY A 35 6.77 9.91 6.18
N LEU A 36 5.91 9.55 5.24
CA LEU A 36 5.82 10.20 3.93
C LEU A 36 4.93 11.46 3.98
N PRO A 37 5.13 12.42 3.06
CA PRO A 37 4.25 13.58 2.95
C PRO A 37 2.82 13.15 2.59
N ARG A 38 1.84 13.91 3.10
CA ARG A 38 0.43 13.64 2.84
C ARG A 38 0.10 13.74 1.36
N GLY A 39 -0.56 12.71 0.81
CA GLY A 39 -0.96 12.63 -0.60
C GLY A 39 0.19 12.33 -1.55
N TRP A 40 1.39 12.03 -1.04
CA TRP A 40 2.53 11.67 -1.86
C TRP A 40 2.31 10.35 -2.61
N LEU A 41 1.67 9.37 -1.98
CA LEU A 41 1.35 8.07 -2.61
C LEU A 41 0.22 8.17 -3.65
N LEU A 42 -0.62 9.20 -3.57
CA LEU A 42 -1.71 9.43 -4.52
C LEU A 42 -1.23 10.09 -5.82
N GLN A 43 0.01 10.61 -5.84
CA GLN A 43 0.59 11.16 -7.05
C GLN A 43 0.92 10.03 -8.04
N PRO A 44 0.68 10.25 -9.35
CA PRO A 44 0.98 9.26 -10.37
C PRO A 44 2.47 8.89 -10.34
N GLY A 45 2.76 7.58 -10.40
CA GLY A 45 4.14 7.04 -10.39
C GLY A 45 4.79 6.95 -9.01
N ASN A 46 4.40 7.73 -8.00
CA ASN A 46 5.00 7.64 -6.67
C ASN A 46 4.64 6.34 -5.95
N ALA A 47 3.42 5.84 -6.13
CA ALA A 47 3.01 4.53 -5.63
C ALA A 47 3.91 3.40 -6.19
N GLU A 48 4.27 3.47 -7.47
CA GLU A 48 5.15 2.48 -8.11
C GLU A 48 6.58 2.57 -7.59
N ARG A 49 7.10 3.80 -7.44
CA ARG A 49 8.43 4.05 -6.86
C ARG A 49 8.50 3.54 -5.41
N PHE A 50 7.47 3.78 -4.63
CA PHE A 50 7.35 3.26 -3.27
C PHE A 50 7.33 1.73 -3.25
N ALA A 51 6.53 1.12 -4.12
CA ALA A 51 6.47 -0.34 -4.24
C ALA A 51 7.79 -0.97 -4.69
N ALA A 52 8.57 -0.28 -5.53
CA ALA A 52 9.92 -0.71 -5.91
C ALA A 52 10.88 -0.62 -4.72
N TRP A 53 10.88 0.50 -4.01
CA TRP A 53 11.71 0.69 -2.81
C TRP A 53 11.38 -0.32 -1.71
N GLU A 54 10.10 -0.56 -1.42
CA GLU A 54 9.68 -1.50 -0.38
C GLU A 54 10.07 -2.95 -0.74
N ARG A 55 10.00 -3.33 -2.03
CA ARG A 55 10.52 -4.63 -2.50
C ARG A 55 12.02 -4.77 -2.22
N THR A 56 12.81 -3.76 -2.53
CA THR A 56 14.25 -3.76 -2.26
C THR A 56 14.54 -3.81 -0.76
N ARG A 57 13.82 -3.03 0.06
CA ARG A 57 13.92 -3.04 1.52
C ARG A 57 13.63 -4.42 2.11
N LEU A 58 12.56 -5.07 1.65
CA LEU A 58 12.19 -6.42 2.08
C LEU A 58 13.23 -7.46 1.66
N HIS A 59 13.79 -7.34 0.46
CA HIS A 59 14.88 -8.21 0.00
C HIS A 59 16.10 -8.11 0.94
N TRP A 60 16.56 -6.89 1.25
CA TRP A 60 17.67 -6.68 2.18
C TRP A 60 17.34 -7.15 3.60
N ARG A 61 16.12 -6.91 4.09
CA ARG A 61 15.69 -7.40 5.40
C ARG A 61 15.75 -8.92 5.49
N ARG A 62 15.34 -9.63 4.44
CA ARG A 62 15.44 -11.10 4.36
C ARG A 62 16.90 -11.56 4.30
N ALA A 63 17.73 -10.87 3.52
CA ALA A 63 19.16 -11.18 3.41
C ALA A 63 19.88 -11.01 4.76
N LEU A 64 19.57 -9.97 5.53
CA LEU A 64 20.12 -9.75 6.88
C LEU A 64 19.70 -10.84 7.87
N ILE A 65 18.45 -11.32 7.79
CA ILE A 65 17.98 -12.45 8.61
C ILE A 65 18.74 -13.73 8.24
N SER A 66 18.98 -13.99 6.95
CA SER A 66 19.75 -15.16 6.52
C SER A 66 21.25 -15.09 6.82
N CYS A 67 21.81 -13.88 7.00
CA CYS A 67 23.21 -13.67 7.37
C CYS A 67 23.45 -13.61 8.89
N SER A 68 22.40 -13.73 9.72
CA SER A 68 22.57 -13.85 11.16
C SER A 68 23.07 -15.27 11.46
N PRO A 69 24.33 -15.46 11.93
CA PRO A 69 24.78 -16.79 12.31
C PRO A 69 23.92 -17.25 13.49
N LEU A 70 23.36 -18.45 13.38
CA LEU A 70 22.78 -19.17 14.51
C LEU A 70 23.74 -19.08 15.71
N PRO A 71 23.26 -18.83 16.94
CA PRO A 71 24.10 -19.03 18.11
C PRO A 71 24.55 -20.50 18.07
N GLN A 72 25.85 -20.70 17.86
CA GLN A 72 26.48 -22.01 17.91
C GLN A 72 26.15 -22.62 19.26
N GLU A 73 25.39 -23.69 19.19
CA GLU A 73 25.18 -24.71 20.19
C GLU A 73 26.53 -24.98 20.90
N LYS A 74 26.72 -24.36 22.07
CA LYS A 74 27.75 -24.81 23.01
C LYS A 74 27.18 -25.98 23.78
N ALA A 75 27.29 -27.17 23.19
CA ALA A 75 27.66 -28.37 23.95
C ALA A 75 29.19 -28.26 24.23
N PRO A 76 29.74 -28.72 25.36
CA PRO A 76 29.29 -29.80 26.25
C PRO A 76 28.64 -29.35 27.57
#